data_AF-A0A9D9KZJ6-F1
#
_entry.id   AF-A0A9D9KZJ6-F1
#
_cell.length_a   1.000
_cell.length_b   1.000
_cell.length_c   1.000
_cell.angle_alpha   90.00
_cell.angle_beta   90.00
_cell.angle_gamma   90.00
#
_symmetry.space_group_name_H-M   'P 1'
#
loop_
_entity.id
_entity.type
_entity.pdbx_description
1 polymer ?
#
loop_
_entity_poly.entity_id
_entity_poly.type
_entity_poly.pdbx_seq_one_letter_code
_entity_poly.pdbx_strand_id
1 'polypeptide(L)'
;MKHIKERSKGIIKKKRMSFAIRLSVILLSVFTVFSILHLCSSIKSITTQYSDLMIRETKRTDTINSIESHLAEHQTYIFEHVLSTTDSEKNGLESKAQKDKKELMSEVQELRKEFKDTKYDIRYKSLASNVINYLMDSETVFSMSHNGQYDEMDEYMQ
;
A
#
# COMPACT_ATOMS: atom_id res chain seq x y z
N MET A 1 -77.63 35.87 -1.65
CA MET A 1 -76.51 35.41 -2.51
C MET A 1 -75.09 35.64 -1.95
N LYS A 2 -74.81 36.67 -1.12
CA LYS A 2 -73.46 36.93 -0.56
C LYS A 2 -72.91 35.80 0.34
N HIS A 3 -73.72 35.22 1.22
CA HIS A 3 -73.29 34.14 2.13
C HIS A 3 -72.88 32.82 1.43
N ILE A 4 -73.44 32.52 0.26
CA ILE A 4 -73.10 31.31 -0.51
C ILE A 4 -71.71 31.47 -1.17
N LYS A 5 -71.40 32.69 -1.66
CA LYS A 5 -70.08 33.03 -2.22
C LYS A 5 -68.97 33.02 -1.17
N GLU A 6 -69.26 33.36 0.09
CA GLU A 6 -68.26 33.31 1.18
C GLU A 6 -67.99 31.88 1.67
N ARG A 7 -69.04 31.05 1.80
CA ARG A 7 -68.86 29.62 2.13
C ARG A 7 -68.05 28.88 1.05
N SER A 8 -68.28 29.15 -0.24
CA SER A 8 -67.51 28.50 -1.31
C SER A 8 -66.03 28.91 -1.31
N LYS A 9 -65.71 30.18 -1.03
CA LYS A 9 -64.33 30.66 -0.87
C LYS A 9 -63.59 29.96 0.28
N GLY A 10 -64.26 29.70 1.40
CA GLY A 10 -63.70 28.94 2.53
C GLY A 10 -63.39 27.48 2.20
N ILE A 11 -64.27 26.81 1.44
CA ILE A 11 -64.08 25.42 0.98
C ILE A 11 -62.91 25.33 -0.01
N ILE A 12 -62.79 26.29 -0.94
CA ILE A 12 -61.68 26.37 -1.90
C ILE A 12 -60.35 26.60 -1.18
N LYS A 13 -60.30 27.49 -0.17
CA LYS A 13 -59.10 27.69 0.67
C LYS A 13 -58.69 26.42 1.41
N LYS A 14 -59.63 25.70 2.03
CA LYS A 14 -59.35 24.41 2.70
C LYS A 14 -58.83 23.34 1.74
N LYS A 15 -59.41 23.22 0.53
CA LYS A 15 -58.92 22.29 -0.50
C LYS A 15 -57.50 22.62 -0.97
N ARG A 16 -57.19 23.91 -1.19
CA ARG A 16 -55.83 24.37 -1.56
C ARG A 16 -54.81 24.11 -0.45
N MET A 17 -55.18 24.33 0.81
CA MET A 17 -54.31 24.07 1.96
C MET A 17 -54.05 22.56 2.14
N SER A 18 -55.07 21.71 1.97
CA SER A 18 -54.90 20.25 1.98
C SER A 18 -54.00 19.76 0.83
N PHE A 19 -54.08 20.39 -0.34
CA PHE A 19 -53.20 20.06 -1.46
C PHE A 19 -51.75 20.46 -1.17
N ALA A 20 -51.53 21.67 -0.64
CA ALA A 20 -50.20 22.14 -0.26
C ALA A 20 -49.54 21.20 0.76
N ILE A 21 -50.27 20.77 1.80
CA ILE A 21 -49.76 19.81 2.80
C ILE A 21 -49.36 18.49 2.15
N ARG A 22 -50.21 17.92 1.27
CA ARG A 22 -49.89 16.67 0.58
C ARG A 22 -48.67 16.81 -0.33
N LEU A 23 -48.57 17.93 -1.07
CA LEU A 23 -47.43 18.21 -1.93
C LEU A 23 -46.14 18.35 -1.11
N SER A 24 -46.19 19.05 0.03
CA SER A 24 -45.06 19.17 0.94
C SER A 24 -44.61 17.82 1.48
N VAL A 25 -45.53 16.93 1.85
CA VAL A 25 -45.19 15.57 2.30
C VAL A 25 -44.52 14.76 1.19
N ILE A 26 -45.03 14.84 -0.05
CA ILE A 26 -44.44 14.17 -1.21
C ILE A 26 -43.03 14.72 -1.52
N LEU A 27 -42.84 16.03 -1.44
CA LEU A 27 -41.52 16.64 -1.67
C LEU A 27 -40.53 16.22 -0.57
N LEU A 28 -40.97 16.20 0.69
CA LEU A 28 -40.13 15.78 1.81
C LEU A 28 -39.71 14.31 1.67
N SER A 29 -40.62 13.42 1.27
CA SER A 29 -40.30 12.01 1.07
C SER A 29 -39.34 11.80 -0.09
N VAL A 30 -39.51 12.50 -1.21
CA VAL A 30 -38.54 12.48 -2.33
C VAL A 30 -37.17 12.96 -1.89
N PHE A 31 -37.10 14.07 -1.14
CA PHE A 31 -35.83 14.59 -0.61
C PHE A 31 -35.16 13.60 0.35
N THR A 32 -35.94 12.92 1.19
CA THR A 32 -35.44 11.92 2.13
C THR A 32 -34.90 10.71 1.38
N VAL A 33 -35.62 10.19 0.39
CA VAL A 33 -35.15 9.09 -0.47
C VAL A 33 -33.87 9.47 -1.20
N PHE A 34 -33.82 10.67 -1.79
CA PHE A 34 -32.61 11.17 -2.45
C PHE A 34 -31.43 11.28 -1.49
N SER A 35 -31.64 11.79 -0.27
CA SER A 35 -30.61 11.90 0.75
C SER A 35 -30.09 10.53 1.19
N ILE A 36 -30.97 9.53 1.36
CA ILE A 36 -30.58 8.15 1.67
C ILE A 36 -29.75 7.56 0.53
N LEU A 37 -30.18 7.71 -0.72
CA LEU A 37 -29.44 7.22 -1.89
C LEU A 37 -28.06 7.87 -1.99
N HIS A 38 -27.98 9.18 -1.78
CA HIS A 38 -26.71 9.91 -1.76
C HIS A 38 -25.78 9.42 -0.65
N LEU A 39 -26.32 9.21 0.56
CA LEU A 39 -25.57 8.66 1.69
C LEU A 39 -25.06 7.25 1.39
N CYS A 40 -25.91 6.36 0.87
CA CYS A 40 -25.52 5.01 0.47
C CYS A 40 -24.41 5.02 -0.59
N SER A 41 -24.52 5.90 -1.59
CA SER A 41 -23.48 6.07 -2.62
C SER A 41 -22.15 6.54 -2.02
N SER A 42 -22.22 7.51 -1.11
CA SER A 42 -21.05 8.06 -0.43
C SER A 42 -20.35 7.01 0.44
N ILE A 43 -21.13 6.26 1.23
CA ILE A 43 -20.62 5.15 2.05
C ILE A 43 -19.97 4.10 1.15
N LYS A 44 -20.63 3.70 0.05
CA LYS A 44 -20.07 2.74 -0.90
C LYS A 44 -18.72 3.22 -1.45
N SER A 45 -18.63 4.49 -1.84
CA SER A 45 -17.38 5.08 -2.33
C SER A 45 -16.27 5.04 -1.29
N ILE A 46 -16.57 5.41 -0.03
CA ILE A 46 -15.62 5.35 1.09
C ILE A 46 -15.15 3.91 1.32
N THR A 47 -16.06 2.94 1.33
CA THR A 47 -15.71 1.52 1.52
C THR A 47 -14.80 1.01 0.40
N THR A 48 -15.06 1.38 -0.85
CA THR A 48 -14.18 1.04 -1.98
C THR A 48 -12.79 1.65 -1.82
N GLN A 49 -12.70 2.95 -1.51
CA GLN A 49 -11.41 3.61 -1.29
C GLN A 49 -10.63 2.99 -0.14
N TYR A 50 -11.31 2.64 0.96
CA TYR A 50 -10.69 1.99 2.11
C TYR A 50 -10.18 0.59 1.76
N SER A 51 -10.98 -0.20 1.03
CA SER A 51 -10.56 -1.52 0.54
C SER A 51 -9.31 -1.42 -0.34
N ASP A 52 -9.27 -0.47 -1.28
CA ASP A 52 -8.11 -0.27 -2.16
C ASP A 52 -6.87 0.20 -1.40
N LEU A 53 -7.06 0.97 -0.33
CA LEU A 53 -5.97 1.37 0.57
C LEU A 53 -5.44 0.16 1.34
N MET A 54 -6.32 -0.66 1.92
CA MET A 54 -5.93 -1.86 2.65
C MET A 54 -5.19 -2.87 1.76
N ILE A 55 -5.66 -3.11 0.54
CA ILE A 55 -4.98 -4.01 -0.42
C ILE A 55 -3.55 -3.52 -0.70
N ARG A 56 -3.37 -2.21 -0.90
CA ARG A 56 -2.03 -1.63 -1.11
C ARG A 56 -1.14 -1.75 0.12
N GLU A 57 -1.67 -1.46 1.31
CA GLU A 57 -0.90 -1.60 2.57
C GLU A 57 -0.53 -3.06 2.88
N THR A 58 -1.42 -4.02 2.61
CA THR A 58 -1.09 -5.45 2.70
C THR A 58 0.02 -5.81 1.72
N LYS A 59 -0.11 -5.42 0.44
CA LYS A 59 0.93 -5.68 -0.56
C LYS A 59 2.29 -5.09 -0.15
N ARG A 60 2.32 -3.85 0.36
CA ARG A 60 3.56 -3.22 0.88
C ARG A 60 4.18 -4.02 1.99
N THR A 61 3.37 -4.48 2.94
CA THR A 61 3.82 -5.27 4.09
C THR A 61 4.40 -6.60 3.61
N ASP A 62 3.71 -7.28 2.68
CA ASP A 62 4.19 -8.52 2.09
C ASP A 62 5.53 -8.33 1.37
N THR A 63 5.70 -7.24 0.61
CA THR A 63 6.98 -6.93 -0.03
C THR A 63 8.10 -6.63 0.97
N ILE A 64 7.81 -5.92 2.07
CA ILE A 64 8.81 -5.67 3.12
C ILE A 64 9.23 -6.98 3.79
N ASN A 65 8.27 -7.86 4.10
CA ASN A 65 8.55 -9.17 4.68
C ASN A 65 9.36 -10.05 3.71
N SER A 66 9.06 -9.98 2.41
CA SER A 66 9.84 -10.66 1.35
C SER A 66 11.29 -10.18 1.34
N ILE A 67 11.51 -8.86 1.36
CA ILE A 67 12.85 -8.26 1.43
C ILE A 67 13.59 -8.73 2.68
N GLU A 68 12.94 -8.76 3.84
CA GLU A 68 13.55 -9.24 5.09
C GLU A 68 13.97 -10.72 4.98
N SER A 69 13.10 -11.57 4.45
CA SER A 69 13.40 -13.00 4.25
C SER A 69 14.56 -13.20 3.28
N HIS A 70 14.53 -12.56 2.12
CA HIS A 70 15.59 -12.64 1.12
C HIS A 70 16.93 -12.07 1.65
N LEU A 71 16.90 -11.01 2.46
CA LEU A 71 18.11 -10.49 3.09
C LEU A 71 18.73 -11.50 4.06
N ALA A 72 17.92 -12.17 4.87
CA ALA A 72 18.38 -13.19 5.81
C ALA A 72 18.96 -14.42 5.08
N GLU A 73 18.32 -14.87 4.01
CA GLU A 73 18.84 -15.96 3.16
C GLU A 73 20.14 -15.54 2.48
N HIS A 74 20.19 -14.34 1.89
CA HIS A 74 21.39 -13.80 1.27
C HIS A 74 22.56 -13.70 2.26
N GLN A 75 22.32 -13.22 3.49
CA GLN A 75 23.33 -13.19 4.54
C GLN A 75 23.84 -14.59 4.87
N THR A 76 22.93 -15.56 4.96
CA THR A 76 23.29 -16.96 5.23
C THR A 76 24.21 -17.50 4.14
N TYR A 77 23.92 -17.24 2.86
CA TYR A 77 24.79 -17.66 1.76
C TYR A 77 26.18 -17.02 1.81
N ILE A 78 26.29 -15.74 2.20
CA ILE A 78 27.61 -15.11 2.40
C ILE A 78 28.38 -15.82 3.51
N PHE A 79 27.75 -16.07 4.67
CA PHE A 79 28.43 -16.74 5.78
C PHE A 79 28.87 -18.15 5.41
N GLU A 80 27.99 -18.94 4.80
CA GLU A 80 28.32 -20.29 4.33
C GLU A 80 29.44 -20.25 3.27
N HIS A 81 29.45 -19.24 2.40
CA HIS A 81 30.47 -19.08 1.38
C HIS A 81 31.86 -18.80 1.99
N VAL A 82 31.90 -17.94 3.01
CA VAL A 82 33.13 -17.64 3.76
C VAL A 82 33.67 -18.89 4.46
N LEU A 83 32.78 -19.72 5.01
CA LEU A 83 33.16 -20.93 5.75
C LEU A 83 33.46 -22.14 4.86
N SER A 84 32.99 -22.14 3.61
CA SER A 84 33.20 -23.26 2.70
C SER A 84 34.68 -23.41 2.33
N THR A 85 35.10 -24.66 2.20
CA THR A 85 36.49 -25.04 1.90
C THR A 85 36.67 -25.52 0.46
N THR A 86 35.59 -25.59 -0.33
CA THR A 86 35.63 -26.09 -1.70
C THR A 86 35.11 -25.06 -2.69
N ASP A 87 35.80 -24.87 -3.80
CA ASP A 87 35.39 -23.92 -4.84
C ASP A 87 34.01 -24.25 -5.42
N SER A 88 33.65 -25.52 -5.48
CA SER A 88 32.34 -25.98 -5.96
C SER A 88 31.19 -25.47 -5.08
N GLU A 89 31.33 -25.57 -3.76
CA GLU A 89 30.34 -25.07 -2.81
C GLU A 89 30.31 -23.55 -2.80
N LYS A 90 31.48 -22.90 -2.79
CA LYS A 90 31.61 -21.43 -2.89
C LYS A 90 30.86 -20.89 -4.12
N ASN A 91 31.17 -21.41 -5.31
CA ASN A 91 30.49 -21.00 -6.54
C ASN A 91 28.98 -21.27 -6.52
N GLY A 92 28.55 -22.37 -5.88
CA GLY A 92 27.13 -22.69 -5.71
C GLY A 92 26.39 -21.68 -4.82
N LEU A 93 27.02 -21.27 -3.72
CA LEU A 93 26.48 -20.29 -2.77
C LEU A 93 26.48 -18.88 -3.35
N GLU A 94 27.55 -18.49 -4.05
CA GLU A 94 27.62 -17.21 -4.76
C GLU A 94 26.51 -17.10 -5.81
N SER A 95 26.26 -18.16 -6.58
CA SER A 95 25.18 -18.20 -7.57
C SER A 95 23.78 -18.02 -6.94
N LYS A 96 23.53 -18.63 -5.78
CA LYS A 96 22.29 -18.43 -5.01
C LYS A 96 22.18 -17.00 -4.51
N ALA A 97 23.23 -16.45 -3.90
CA ALA A 97 23.25 -15.07 -3.43
C ALA A 97 23.03 -14.07 -4.58
N GLN A 98 23.60 -14.32 -5.76
CA GLN A 98 23.40 -13.49 -6.95
C GLN A 98 21.96 -13.55 -7.49
N LYS A 99 21.26 -14.68 -7.31
CA LYS A 99 19.84 -14.78 -7.61
C LYS A 99 19.03 -13.90 -6.65
N ASP A 100 19.24 -14.06 -5.35
CA ASP A 100 18.53 -13.30 -4.32
C ASP A 100 18.82 -11.79 -4.44
N LYS A 101 20.05 -11.41 -4.76
CA LYS A 101 20.43 -10.02 -5.05
C LYS A 101 19.57 -9.41 -6.16
N LYS A 102 19.32 -10.15 -7.25
CA LYS A 102 18.47 -9.66 -8.35
C LYS A 102 17.02 -9.47 -7.89
N GLU A 103 16.50 -10.41 -7.11
CA GLU A 103 15.14 -10.34 -6.56
C GLU A 103 15.00 -9.17 -5.57
N LEU A 104 15.91 -9.04 -4.61
CA LEU A 104 15.99 -7.91 -3.66
C LEU A 104 16.08 -6.55 -4.37
N MET A 105 16.94 -6.44 -5.38
CA MET A 105 17.07 -5.21 -6.16
C MET A 105 15.76 -4.83 -6.86
N SER A 106 15.03 -5.81 -7.37
CA SER A 106 13.71 -5.60 -8.00
C SER A 106 12.67 -5.12 -6.98
N GLU A 107 12.55 -5.81 -5.84
CA GLU A 107 11.59 -5.49 -4.78
C GLU A 107 11.84 -4.11 -4.16
N VAL A 108 13.10 -3.79 -3.89
CA VAL A 108 13.50 -2.46 -3.37
C VAL A 108 13.18 -1.35 -4.38
N GLN A 109 13.36 -1.59 -5.68
CA GLN A 109 12.98 -0.62 -6.72
C GLN A 109 11.46 -0.45 -6.83
N GLU A 110 10.68 -1.51 -6.65
CA GLU A 110 9.22 -1.44 -6.63
C GLU A 110 8.73 -0.60 -5.44
N LEU A 111 9.23 -0.86 -4.23
CA LEU A 111 8.92 -0.05 -3.05
C LEU A 111 9.32 1.42 -3.23
N ARG A 112 10.49 1.69 -3.82
CA ARG A 112 10.94 3.06 -4.08
C ARG A 112 9.99 3.81 -5.01
N LYS A 113 9.43 3.14 -6.03
CA LYS A 113 8.43 3.75 -6.92
C LYS A 113 7.11 3.99 -6.18
N GLU A 114 6.72 3.07 -5.32
CA GLU A 114 5.44 3.13 -4.60
C GLU A 114 5.41 4.21 -3.51
N PHE A 115 6.53 4.43 -2.81
CA PHE A 115 6.65 5.44 -1.77
C PHE A 115 7.08 6.82 -2.27
N LYS A 116 7.37 6.96 -3.57
CA LYS A 116 7.75 8.23 -4.18
C LYS A 116 6.67 9.29 -3.92
N ASP A 117 7.10 10.47 -3.52
CA ASP A 117 6.22 11.62 -3.25
C ASP A 117 5.20 11.40 -2.11
N THR A 118 5.40 10.35 -1.30
CA THR A 118 4.63 10.11 -0.07
C THR A 118 5.35 10.67 1.16
N LYS A 119 4.64 10.80 2.29
CA LYS A 119 5.26 11.18 3.58
C LYS A 119 6.34 10.21 4.08
N TYR A 120 6.42 9.01 3.50
CA TYR A 120 7.39 7.98 3.87
C TYR A 120 8.60 7.91 2.92
N ASP A 121 8.60 8.70 1.84
CA ASP A 121 9.62 8.67 0.78
C ASP A 121 11.06 8.76 1.34
N ILE A 122 11.32 9.66 2.29
CA ILE A 122 12.65 9.83 2.89
C ILE A 122 13.10 8.57 3.63
N ARG A 123 12.22 7.96 4.44
CA ARG A 123 12.54 6.76 5.23
C ARG A 123 12.81 5.57 4.32
N TYR A 124 11.98 5.37 3.30
CA TYR A 124 12.16 4.27 2.36
C TYR A 124 13.35 4.47 1.42
N LYS A 125 13.67 5.70 1.03
CA LYS A 125 14.92 5.99 0.31
C LYS A 125 16.14 5.59 1.12
N SER A 126 16.18 5.92 2.42
CA SER A 126 17.27 5.51 3.30
C SER A 126 17.38 3.98 3.41
N LEU A 127 16.26 3.29 3.67
CA LEU A 127 16.23 1.83 3.72
C LEU A 127 16.71 1.19 2.40
N ALA A 128 16.18 1.67 1.27
CA ALA A 128 16.56 1.19 -0.05
C ALA A 128 18.05 1.40 -0.32
N SER A 129 18.60 2.57 0.02
CA SER A 129 20.03 2.84 -0.11
C SER A 129 20.87 1.90 0.76
N ASN A 130 20.46 1.63 2.00
CA ASN A 130 21.18 0.72 2.88
C ASN A 130 21.21 -0.71 2.33
N VAL A 131 20.07 -1.21 1.84
CA VAL A 131 19.98 -2.54 1.23
C VAL A 131 20.84 -2.61 -0.04
N ILE A 132 20.76 -1.60 -0.90
CA ILE A 132 21.56 -1.56 -2.14
C ILE A 132 23.06 -1.54 -1.80
N ASN A 133 23.49 -0.72 -0.86
CA ASN A 133 24.89 -0.64 -0.45
C ASN A 133 25.37 -1.99 0.10
N TYR A 134 24.61 -2.60 1.01
CA TYR A 134 24.90 -3.93 1.52
C TYR A 134 25.07 -4.99 0.40
N LEU A 135 24.19 -5.01 -0.60
CA LEU A 135 24.27 -5.94 -1.73
C LEU A 135 25.46 -5.67 -2.68
N MET A 136 25.98 -4.45 -2.68
CA MET A 136 27.22 -4.13 -3.39
C MET A 136 28.44 -4.58 -2.58
N ASP A 137 28.43 -4.31 -1.27
CA ASP A 137 29.51 -4.67 -0.36
C ASP A 137 29.70 -6.19 -0.25
N SER A 138 28.62 -6.96 -0.38
CA SER A 138 28.69 -8.42 -0.38
C SER A 138 29.51 -9.00 -1.53
N GLU A 139 29.60 -8.33 -2.68
CA GLU A 139 30.43 -8.81 -3.80
C GLU A 139 31.91 -8.74 -3.47
N THR A 140 32.31 -7.71 -2.74
CA THR A 140 33.67 -7.57 -2.20
C THR A 140 33.99 -8.73 -1.28
N VAL A 141 33.06 -9.11 -0.39
CA VAL A 141 33.22 -10.24 0.54
C VAL A 141 33.35 -11.57 -0.21
N PHE A 142 32.53 -11.82 -1.24
CA PHE A 142 32.67 -13.01 -2.09
C PHE A 142 34.05 -13.06 -2.74
N SER A 143 34.51 -11.94 -3.32
CA SER A 143 35.83 -11.87 -3.97
C SER A 143 36.98 -12.10 -2.98
N MET A 144 36.94 -11.48 -1.80
CA MET A 144 37.97 -11.65 -0.77
C MET A 144 38.03 -13.10 -0.28
N SER A 145 36.87 -13.75 -0.09
CA SER A 145 36.81 -15.17 0.28
C SER A 145 37.40 -16.08 -0.80
N HIS A 146 37.11 -15.85 -2.09
CA HIS A 146 37.72 -16.61 -3.20
C HIS A 146 39.24 -16.49 -3.21
N ASN A 147 39.76 -15.30 -2.91
CA ASN A 147 41.19 -15.03 -2.90
C ASN A 147 41.88 -15.46 -1.60
N GLY A 148 41.14 -15.96 -0.60
CA GLY A 148 41.67 -16.31 0.71
C GLY A 148 42.13 -15.10 1.55
N GLN A 149 41.64 -13.91 1.25
CA GLN A 149 41.99 -12.64 1.90
C GLN A 149 41.16 -12.43 3.18
N TYR A 150 41.23 -13.40 4.12
CA TYR A 150 40.35 -13.39 5.31
C TYR A 150 40.70 -12.28 6.31
N ASP A 151 41.97 -11.90 6.45
CA ASP A 151 42.40 -10.80 7.33
C ASP A 151 41.87 -9.44 6.83
N GLU A 152 41.98 -9.19 5.52
CA GLU A 152 41.44 -7.97 4.88
C GLU A 152 39.91 -7.93 4.94
N MET A 153 39.26 -9.09 4.86
CA MET A 153 37.82 -9.22 4.98
C MET A 153 37.31 -8.95 6.40
N ASP A 154 38.05 -9.38 7.43
CA ASP A 154 37.70 -9.08 8.83
C ASP A 154 37.80 -7.57 9.12
N GLU A 155 38.84 -6.90 8.60
CA GLU A 155 38.96 -5.43 8.66
C GLU A 155 37.84 -4.71 7.89
N TYR A 156 37.39 -5.28 6.76
CA TYR A 156 36.32 -4.69 5.94
C TYR A 156 34.92 -4.82 6.57
N MET A 157 34.69 -5.87 7.38
CA MET A 157 33.38 -6.13 8.00
C MET A 157 33.19 -5.47 9.38
N GLN A 158 34.21 -4.80 9.93
CA GLN A 158 34.17 -4.02 11.17
C GLN A 158 33.58 -2.62 10.98
#